data_AF-A0A7J7KBS4-F1
#
_entry.id   AF-A0A7J7KBS4-F1
#
_cell.length_a   1.000
_cell.length_b   1.000
_cell.length_c   1.000
_cell.angle_alpha   90.00
_cell.angle_beta   90.00
_cell.angle_gamma   90.00
#
_symmetry.space_group_name_H-M   'P 1'
#
loop_
_entity.id
_entity.type
_entity.pdbx_description
1 polymer ?
#
loop_
_entity_poly.entity_id
_entity_poly.type
_entity_poly.pdbx_seq_one_letter_code
_entity_poly.pdbx_strand_id
1 'polypeptide(L)'
;MLNYPGRPISIHDVGGLLGDAYPKAFTPCNITSGFPVAGTYPFNPDIFGEDEFLPSAVTDRPDPNIAIEKAKISFVKPDKEDIAEVDNKDFVRILPTPNITGGTKYSLRE
;
A
#
# COMPACT_ATOMS: atom_id res chain seq x y z
N MET A 1 16.55 -15.55 -27.97
CA MET A 1 15.86 -16.82 -27.68
C MET A 1 15.72 -17.65 -28.97
N LEU A 2 16.81 -17.82 -29.72
CA LEU A 2 16.81 -18.48 -31.03
C LEU A 2 17.48 -19.87 -30.98
N ASN A 3 18.14 -20.19 -29.87
CA ASN A 3 18.81 -21.47 -29.68
C ASN A 3 17.87 -22.39 -28.89
N TYR A 4 17.57 -23.56 -29.44
CA TYR A 4 16.72 -24.63 -28.87
C TYR A 4 15.20 -24.35 -28.80
N PRO A 5 14.54 -24.08 -29.94
CA PRO A 5 13.08 -23.97 -29.98
C PRO A 5 12.41 -25.29 -29.54
N GLY A 6 11.34 -25.19 -28.75
CA GLY A 6 10.56 -26.35 -28.29
C GLY A 6 11.14 -27.11 -27.09
N ARG A 7 12.34 -26.75 -26.60
CA ARG A 7 12.87 -27.31 -25.35
C ARG A 7 12.29 -26.54 -24.14
N PRO A 8 11.67 -27.22 -23.17
CA PRO A 8 11.19 -26.57 -21.95
C PRO A 8 12.37 -26.02 -21.13
N ILE A 9 12.21 -24.82 -20.56
CA ILE A 9 13.20 -24.18 -19.69
C ILE A 9 13.13 -24.83 -18.31
N SER A 10 14.25 -25.36 -17.82
CA SER A 10 14.38 -25.88 -16.45
C SER A 10 14.85 -24.76 -15.50
N ILE A 11 14.62 -24.91 -14.19
CA ILE A 11 15.09 -23.97 -13.16
C ILE A 11 16.62 -23.75 -13.19
N HIS A 12 17.39 -24.75 -13.66
CA HIS A 12 18.84 -24.67 -13.79
C HIS A 12 19.29 -23.81 -14.97
N ASP A 13 18.45 -23.69 -16.00
CA ASP A 13 18.73 -22.90 -17.20
C ASP A 13 18.53 -21.40 -16.93
N VAL A 14 17.68 -21.06 -15.94
CA VAL A 14 17.28 -19.67 -15.64
C VAL A 14 18.48 -18.78 -15.32
N GLY A 15 19.44 -19.27 -14.52
CA GLY A 15 20.63 -18.50 -14.15
C GLY A 15 21.46 -18.09 -15.37
N GLY A 16 21.67 -19.02 -16.31
CA GLY A 16 22.41 -18.74 -17.54
C GLY A 16 21.67 -17.77 -18.45
N LEU A 17 20.35 -17.94 -18.61
CA LEU A 17 19.51 -17.03 -19.40
C LEU A 17 19.49 -15.61 -18.83
N LEU A 18 19.41 -15.50 -17.50
CA LEU A 18 19.39 -14.22 -16.81
C LEU A 18 20.76 -13.54 -16.85
N GLY A 19 21.86 -14.31 -16.81
CA GLY A 19 23.21 -13.79 -16.94
C GLY A 19 23.43 -12.93 -18.19
N ASP A 20 22.82 -13.33 -19.31
CA ASP A 20 22.90 -12.56 -20.57
C ASP A 20 21.84 -11.44 -20.66
N ALA A 21 20.64 -11.68 -20.14
CA ALA A 21 19.52 -10.75 -20.25
C ALA A 21 19.66 -9.55 -19.29
N TYR A 22 20.12 -9.80 -18.07
CA TYR A 22 20.23 -8.80 -17.01
C TYR A 22 21.12 -7.61 -17.40
N PRO A 23 22.39 -7.79 -17.81
CA PRO A 23 23.24 -6.65 -18.18
C PRO A 23 22.73 -5.89 -19.41
N LYS A 24 21.98 -6.55 -20.29
CA LYS A 24 21.37 -5.90 -21.47
C LYS A 24 20.14 -5.09 -21.09
N ALA A 25 19.31 -5.60 -20.16
CA ALA A 25 18.11 -4.92 -19.71
C ALA A 25 18.44 -3.73 -18.80
N PHE A 26 19.30 -3.92 -17.80
CA PHE A 26 19.66 -2.94 -16.77
C PHE A 26 20.77 -1.99 -17.25
N THR A 27 20.62 -1.44 -18.45
CA THR A 27 21.49 -0.35 -18.93
C THR A 27 20.87 1.00 -18.58
N PRO A 28 21.68 2.05 -18.33
CA PRO A 28 21.16 3.38 -18.07
C PRO A 28 20.22 3.86 -19.17
N CYS A 29 20.53 3.57 -20.44
CA CYS A 29 19.70 3.95 -21.58
C CYS A 29 18.30 3.31 -21.54
N ASN A 30 18.23 2.01 -21.22
CA ASN A 30 16.93 1.34 -21.12
C ASN A 30 16.13 1.85 -19.91
N ILE A 31 16.78 2.05 -18.76
CA ILE A 31 16.11 2.56 -17.55
C ILE A 31 15.57 3.97 -17.81
N THR A 32 16.38 4.88 -18.35
CA THR A 32 15.96 6.27 -18.59
C THR A 32 14.89 6.38 -19.68
N SER A 33 14.84 5.45 -20.63
CA SER A 33 13.79 5.42 -21.65
C SER A 33 12.38 5.21 -21.09
N GLY A 34 12.24 4.67 -19.89
CA GLY A 34 10.94 4.51 -19.22
C GLY A 34 10.38 5.80 -18.61
N PHE A 35 11.23 6.77 -18.26
CA PHE A 35 10.77 7.99 -17.59
C PHE A 35 9.90 8.92 -18.45
N PRO A 36 10.19 9.09 -19.75
CA PRO A 36 9.32 9.85 -20.64
C PRO A 36 7.96 9.19 -20.79
N VAL A 37 7.89 7.86 -20.79
CA VAL A 37 6.62 7.11 -20.95
C VAL A 37 5.68 7.35 -19.79
N ALA A 38 6.21 7.40 -18.56
CA ALA A 38 5.43 7.72 -17.37
C ALA A 38 5.22 9.22 -17.17
N GLY A 39 5.75 10.09 -18.04
CA GLY A 39 5.71 11.54 -17.88
C GLY A 39 6.45 12.05 -16.64
N THR A 40 7.34 11.23 -16.06
CA THR A 40 8.10 11.60 -14.85
C THR A 40 9.30 12.46 -15.21
N TYR A 41 10.03 12.09 -16.28
CA TYR A 41 11.15 12.88 -16.78
C TYR A 41 11.33 12.71 -18.31
N PRO A 42 11.26 13.79 -19.10
CA PRO A 42 10.84 15.14 -18.70
C PRO A 42 9.41 15.13 -18.16
N PHE A 43 9.13 16.00 -17.18
CA PHE A 43 7.83 16.03 -16.53
C PHE A 43 6.74 16.44 -17.52
N ASN A 44 5.75 15.58 -17.73
CA ASN A 44 4.60 15.83 -18.58
C ASN A 44 3.33 15.28 -17.91
N PRO A 45 2.49 16.14 -17.32
CA PRO A 45 1.25 15.70 -16.67
C PRO A 45 0.17 15.26 -17.65
N ASP A 46 0.23 15.73 -18.90
CA ASP A 46 -0.80 15.50 -19.92
C ASP A 46 -0.50 14.25 -20.78
N ILE A 47 0.29 13.31 -20.25
CA ILE A 47 0.73 12.14 -21.01
C ILE A 47 -0.32 11.03 -21.11
N PHE A 48 -1.19 10.94 -20.11
CA PHE A 48 -2.29 9.99 -20.08
C PHE A 48 -3.58 10.70 -20.47
N GLY A 49 -4.31 10.13 -21.44
CA GLY A 49 -5.63 10.64 -21.79
C GLY A 49 -6.70 10.24 -20.78
N GLU A 50 -7.82 10.96 -20.77
CA GLU A 50 -8.98 10.67 -19.91
C GLU A 50 -9.47 9.21 -20.07
N ASP A 51 -9.37 8.67 -21.29
CA ASP A 51 -9.78 7.30 -21.64
C ASP A 51 -8.97 6.23 -20.88
N GLU A 52 -7.71 6.52 -20.56
CA GLU A 52 -6.81 5.61 -19.83
C GLU A 52 -7.16 5.56 -18.33
N PHE A 53 -7.87 6.57 -17.83
CA PHE A 53 -8.38 6.65 -16.46
C PHE A 53 -9.80 6.08 -16.30
N LEU A 54 -10.52 5.76 -17.39
CA LEU A 54 -11.87 5.18 -17.33
C LEU A 54 -12.00 3.98 -16.37
N PRO A 55 -11.03 3.04 -16.27
CA PRO A 55 -11.13 1.93 -15.33
C PRO A 55 -11.11 2.35 -13.84
N SER A 56 -10.51 3.48 -13.48
CA SER A 56 -10.45 3.94 -12.08
C SER A 56 -11.77 4.56 -11.61
N ALA A 57 -12.64 4.97 -12.53
CA ALA A 57 -13.92 5.61 -12.23
C ALA A 57 -14.83 4.74 -11.33
N VAL A 58 -14.71 3.41 -11.39
CA VAL A 58 -15.50 2.48 -10.55
C VAL A 58 -15.02 2.49 -9.10
N THR A 59 -13.77 2.86 -8.85
CA THR A 59 -13.14 2.91 -7.52
C THR A 59 -13.12 4.30 -6.91
N ASP A 60 -13.57 5.32 -7.62
CA ASP A 60 -13.58 6.69 -7.13
C ASP A 60 -14.48 6.78 -5.89
N ARG A 61 -13.85 7.13 -4.76
CA ARG A 61 -14.55 7.38 -3.51
C ARG A 61 -14.79 8.88 -3.40
N PRO A 62 -16.01 9.31 -3.03
CA PRO A 62 -16.24 10.71 -2.75
C PRO A 62 -15.30 11.17 -1.64
N ASP A 63 -14.80 12.41 -1.75
CA ASP A 63 -13.97 12.98 -0.70
C ASP A 63 -14.67 12.84 0.65
N PRO A 64 -13.98 12.31 1.68
CA PRO A 64 -14.60 12.06 2.98
C PRO A 64 -15.17 13.35 3.58
N ASN A 65 -14.51 14.49 3.33
CA ASN A 65 -14.99 15.80 3.79
C ASN A 65 -16.29 16.23 3.10
N ILE A 66 -16.46 15.93 1.80
CA ILE A 66 -17.68 16.26 1.04
C ILE A 66 -18.81 15.29 1.41
N ALA A 67 -18.49 14.02 1.67
CA ALA A 67 -19.44 13.02 2.14
C ALA A 67 -20.01 13.35 3.53
N ILE A 68 -19.17 13.86 4.44
CA ILE A 68 -19.58 14.29 5.79
C ILE A 68 -20.55 15.48 5.72
N GLU A 69 -20.37 16.43 4.79
CA GLU A 69 -21.30 17.55 4.62
C GLU A 69 -22.67 17.13 4.08
N LYS A 70 -22.72 16.17 3.15
CA LYS A 70 -23.97 15.58 2.63
C LYS A 70 -24.68 14.68 3.64
N ALA A 71 -23.93 14.07 4.57
CA ALA A 71 -24.44 13.18 5.60
C ALA A 71 -24.93 13.88 6.87
N LYS A 72 -25.01 15.23 6.91
CA LYS A 72 -25.78 15.98 7.93
C LYS A 72 -27.30 15.79 7.75
N ILE A 73 -27.75 14.55 7.60
CA ILE A 73 -29.11 14.16 7.96
C ILE A 73 -29.13 14.27 9.48
N SER A 74 -29.94 15.17 10.00
CA SER A 74 -30.06 15.49 11.42
C SER A 74 -29.99 14.23 12.27
N PHE A 75 -28.91 14.10 13.06
CA PHE A 75 -28.85 13.12 14.12
C PHE A 75 -30.00 13.45 15.08
N VAL A 76 -31.13 12.77 14.92
CA VAL A 76 -32.22 12.84 15.89
C VAL A 76 -31.66 12.18 17.14
N LYS A 77 -31.35 12.99 18.15
CA LYS A 77 -30.96 12.47 19.46
C LYS A 77 -32.07 11.51 19.89
N PRO A 78 -31.78 10.24 20.21
CA PRO A 78 -32.80 9.38 20.81
C PRO A 78 -33.24 10.03 22.12
N ASP A 79 -34.56 10.09 22.36
CA ASP A 79 -35.17 10.77 23.52
C ASP A 79 -34.83 10.15 24.88
N LYS A 80 -33.96 9.13 24.90
CA LYS A 80 -33.53 8.43 26.11
C LYS A 80 -32.02 8.37 26.11
N GLU A 81 -31.42 8.90 27.18
CA GLU A 81 -30.00 8.68 27.45
C GLU A 81 -29.77 7.18 27.63
N ASP A 82 -29.00 6.58 26.73
CA ASP A 82 -28.58 5.18 26.88
C ASP A 82 -27.79 5.06 28.18
N ILE A 83 -28.37 4.35 29.15
CA ILE A 83 -27.79 3.96 30.43
C ILE A 83 -26.65 2.93 30.24
N ALA A 84 -25.61 3.32 29.52
CA ALA A 84 -24.35 2.61 29.44
C ALA A 84 -23.19 3.59 29.58
N GLU A 85 -23.20 4.36 30.67
CA GLU A 85 -22.00 4.99 31.18
C GLU A 85 -21.10 3.88 31.75
N VAL A 86 -20.38 3.21 30.85
CA VAL A 86 -19.33 2.26 31.23
C VAL A 86 -18.16 3.09 31.72
N ASP A 87 -18.01 3.15 33.03
CA ASP A 87 -16.92 3.87 33.69
C ASP A 87 -15.58 3.30 33.22
N ASN A 88 -14.59 4.15 32.91
CA ASN A 88 -13.29 3.77 32.33
C ASN A 88 -12.49 2.73 33.17
N LYS A 89 -12.96 2.43 34.39
CA LYS A 89 -12.39 1.43 35.31
C LYS A 89 -12.71 -0.01 34.92
N ASP A 90 -13.72 -0.26 34.10
CA ASP A 90 -14.12 -1.62 33.72
C ASP A 90 -13.24 -2.23 32.62
N PHE A 91 -12.59 -1.40 31.78
CA PHE A 91 -11.66 -1.88 30.75
C PHE A 91 -10.38 -2.51 31.33
N VAL A 92 -9.96 -2.09 32.53
CA VAL A 92 -8.70 -2.55 33.14
C VAL A 92 -8.85 -3.92 33.82
N ARG A 93 -10.07 -4.37 34.11
CA ARG A 93 -10.33 -5.62 34.86
C ARG A 93 -10.43 -6.87 33.99
N ILE A 94 -10.62 -6.72 32.68
CA ILE A 94 -10.89 -7.86 31.77
C ILE A 94 -9.59 -8.45 31.20
N LEU A 95 -8.47 -7.73 31.24
CA LEU A 95 -7.20 -8.24 30.73
C LEU A 95 -6.40 -8.90 31.85
N PRO A 96 -6.06 -10.20 31.74
CA PRO A 96 -5.10 -10.80 32.65
C PRO A 96 -3.77 -10.05 32.49
N THR A 97 -3.27 -9.47 33.59
CA THR A 97 -1.97 -8.80 33.57
C THR A 97 -0.88 -9.83 33.25
N PRO A 98 0.02 -9.55 32.29
CA PRO A 98 1.11 -10.47 31.99
C PRO A 98 2.02 -10.57 33.21
N ASN A 99 2.38 -11.79 33.60
CA ASN A 99 3.34 -12.04 34.66
C ASN A 99 4.74 -11.70 34.13
N ILE A 100 5.22 -10.48 34.40
CA ILE A 100 6.53 -10.02 33.91
C ILE A 100 7.61 -10.67 34.78
N THR A 101 8.13 -11.83 34.36
CA THR A 101 9.23 -12.54 35.03
C THR A 101 10.60 -12.21 34.43
N GLY A 102 10.84 -10.97 34.03
CA GLY A 102 12.13 -10.60 33.43
C GLY A 102 12.33 -9.09 33.31
N GLY A 103 12.87 -8.47 34.35
CA GLY A 103 13.34 -7.08 34.27
C GLY A 103 14.69 -7.01 33.56
N THR A 104 14.74 -6.50 32.33
CA THR A 104 16.01 -6.11 31.70
C THR A 104 16.48 -4.80 32.32
N LYS A 105 17.54 -4.86 33.14
CA LYS A 105 18.26 -3.68 33.62
C LYS A 105 19.10 -3.09 32.49
N TYR A 106 18.51 -2.25 31.66
CA TYR A 106 19.32 -1.35 30.84
C TYR A 106 19.72 -0.16 31.70
N SER A 107 20.96 -0.20 32.23
CA SER A 107 21.55 0.95 32.89
C SER A 107 21.80 2.04 31.87
N LEU A 108 21.25 3.22 32.11
CA LEU A 108 21.66 4.46 31.45
C LEU A 108 23.18 4.61 31.65
N ARG A 109 23.95 4.58 30.56
CA ARG A 109 25.34 5.01 30.55
C ARG A 109 25.33 6.52 30.36
N GLU A 110 25.71 7.24 31.40
CA GLU A 110 26.25 8.61 31.32
C GLU A 110 27.67 8.58 30.76
#